data_AF-A0A1G2SYG0-F1
#
_entry.id   AF-A0A1G2SYG0-F1
#
_cell.length_a   1.000
_cell.length_b   1.000
_cell.length_c   1.000
_cell.angle_alpha   90.00
_cell.angle_beta   90.00
_cell.angle_gamma   90.00
#
_symmetry.space_group_name_H-M   'P 1'
#
loop_
_entity.id
_entity.type
_entity.pdbx_description
1 polymer ?
#
loop_
_entity_poly.entity_id
_entity_poly.type
_entity_poly.pdbx_seq_one_letter_code
_entity_poly.pdbx_strand_id
1 'polypeptide(L)'
;MHFNTEGLNHLLYSRRRPRGYQERYYRAVLIAHLVDVVMNAKTATQKTTIDGKTIHLWSLEYKIGNDIVKVILRKVGNGNVHFLSAMKRKSGKNKKNL
;
A
#
# COMPACT_ATOMS: atom_id res chain seq x y z
N MET A 1 8.41 -10.12 5.30
CA MET A 1 7.25 -9.22 5.42
C MET A 1 6.20 -9.92 6.28
N HIS A 2 5.61 -9.23 7.25
CA HIS A 2 4.58 -9.81 8.13
C HIS A 2 3.22 -9.12 7.94
N PHE A 3 2.13 -9.86 8.09
CA PHE A 3 0.79 -9.30 8.16
C PHE A 3 0.39 -9.07 9.62
N ASN A 4 -0.38 -8.01 9.85
CA ASN A 4 -0.94 -7.72 11.17
C ASN A 4 -2.31 -7.04 11.03
N THR A 5 -2.99 -6.87 12.15
CA THR A 5 -4.33 -6.28 12.21
C THR A 5 -4.38 -4.87 11.65
N GLU A 6 -3.32 -4.08 11.82
CA GLU A 6 -3.24 -2.71 11.29
C GLU A 6 -3.27 -2.69 9.75
N GLY A 7 -2.45 -3.54 9.11
CA GLY A 7 -2.40 -3.66 7.65
C GLY A 7 -3.70 -4.19 7.06
N LEU A 8 -4.29 -5.21 7.68
CA LEU A 8 -5.58 -5.76 7.25
C LEU A 8 -6.72 -4.75 7.45
N ASN A 9 -6.72 -4.01 8.57
CA ASN A 9 -7.68 -2.94 8.80
C ASN A 9 -7.59 -1.84 7.74
N HIS A 10 -6.42 -1.54 7.21
CA HIS A 10 -6.29 -0.54 6.16
C HIS A 10 -6.94 -0.95 4.82
N LEU A 11 -7.10 -2.26 4.60
CA LEU A 11 -7.87 -2.81 3.46
C LEU A 11 -9.37 -2.67 3.67
N LEU A 12 -9.83 -2.78 4.92
CA LEU A 12 -11.24 -2.77 5.27
C LEU A 12 -11.78 -1.36 5.56
N TYR A 13 -10.92 -0.48 6.07
CA TYR A 13 -11.29 0.84 6.58
C TYR A 13 -10.44 1.95 5.94
N SER A 14 -11.03 3.14 5.84
CA SER A 14 -10.38 4.39 5.47
C SER A 14 -10.78 5.45 6.49
N ARG A 15 -9.81 6.08 7.16
CA ARG A 15 -10.07 7.12 8.19
C ARG A 15 -11.12 6.67 9.23
N ARG A 16 -10.98 5.43 9.73
CA ARG A 16 -11.89 4.79 10.70
C ARG A 16 -13.32 4.52 10.20
N ARG A 17 -13.61 4.75 8.92
CA ARG A 17 -14.89 4.38 8.30
C ARG A 17 -14.72 3.12 7.45
N PRO A 18 -15.68 2.18 7.45
CA PRO A 18 -15.65 1.05 6.53
C PRO A 18 -15.55 1.53 5.09
N ARG A 19 -14.71 0.88 4.29
CA ARG A 19 -14.70 1.08 2.83
C ARG A 19 -15.93 0.43 2.22
N GLY A 20 -16.37 0.93 1.06
CA GLY A 20 -17.47 0.33 0.30
C GLY A 20 -17.19 -1.14 -0.02
N TYR A 21 -18.24 -1.95 -0.23
CA TYR A 21 -18.09 -3.39 -0.51
C TYR A 21 -17.14 -3.68 -1.68
N GLN A 22 -17.37 -3.03 -2.82
CA GLN A 22 -16.51 -3.15 -4.00
C GLN A 22 -15.07 -2.75 -3.70
N GLU A 23 -14.89 -1.73 -2.86
CA GLU A 23 -13.55 -1.27 -2.48
C GLU A 23 -12.79 -2.30 -1.64
N ARG A 24 -13.45 -2.88 -0.64
CA ARG A 24 -12.90 -3.94 0.19
C ARG A 24 -12.53 -5.16 -0.65
N TYR A 25 -13.44 -5.58 -1.53
CA TYR A 25 -13.22 -6.71 -2.43
C TYR A 25 -12.01 -6.50 -3.33
N TYR A 26 -11.93 -5.38 -4.08
CA TYR A 26 -10.79 -5.18 -4.98
C TYR A 26 -9.47 -5.09 -4.21
N ARG A 27 -9.45 -4.44 -3.05
CA ARG A 27 -8.22 -4.31 -2.24
C ARG A 27 -7.74 -5.66 -1.71
N ALA A 28 -8.66 -6.54 -1.33
CA ALA A 28 -8.34 -7.90 -0.91
C ALA A 28 -7.73 -8.71 -2.06
N VAL A 29 -8.30 -8.60 -3.28
CA VAL A 29 -7.75 -9.29 -4.46
C VAL A 29 -6.32 -8.84 -4.79
N LEU A 30 -5.96 -7.57 -4.54
CA LEU A 30 -4.59 -7.09 -4.76
C LEU A 30 -3.53 -7.75 -3.88
N ILE A 31 -3.92 -8.45 -2.80
CA ILE A 31 -2.99 -9.23 -1.98
C ILE A 31 -2.31 -10.32 -2.81
N ALA A 32 -3.02 -10.91 -3.78
CA ALA A 32 -2.46 -11.94 -4.66
C ALA A 32 -1.24 -11.45 -5.45
N HIS A 33 -1.14 -10.14 -5.68
CA HIS A 33 -0.05 -9.50 -6.42
C HIS A 33 1.08 -8.99 -5.52
N LEU A 34 1.04 -9.24 -4.22
CA LEU A 34 2.03 -8.69 -3.28
C LEU A 34 3.45 -9.14 -3.59
N VAL A 35 3.63 -10.43 -3.87
CA VAL A 35 4.97 -10.99 -4.15
C VAL A 35 5.56 -10.33 -5.40
N ASP A 36 4.79 -10.23 -6.48
CA ASP A 36 5.23 -9.61 -7.72
C ASP A 36 5.64 -8.15 -7.52
N VAL A 37 4.82 -7.39 -6.77
CA VAL A 37 5.13 -5.98 -6.49
C VAL A 37 6.36 -5.85 -5.61
N VAL A 38 6.51 -6.67 -4.58
CA VAL A 38 7.67 -6.60 -3.67
C VAL A 38 8.97 -6.96 -4.38
N MET A 39 8.94 -7.94 -5.27
CA MET A 39 10.13 -8.41 -5.97
C MET A 39 10.55 -7.48 -7.12
N ASN A 40 9.61 -6.82 -7.79
CA ASN A 40 9.87 -6.11 -9.04
C ASN A 40 9.69 -4.58 -8.98
N ALA A 41 9.14 -4.03 -7.90
CA ALA A 41 8.89 -2.59 -7.82
C ALA A 41 10.18 -1.76 -7.75
N LYS A 42 10.17 -0.62 -8.44
CA LYS A 42 11.12 0.47 -8.16
C LYS A 42 10.68 1.12 -6.85
N THR A 43 11.56 1.13 -5.86
CA THR A 43 11.21 1.50 -4.48
C THR A 43 11.30 3.00 -4.27
N ALA A 44 10.24 3.61 -3.72
CA ALA A 44 10.29 4.94 -3.11
C ALA A 44 10.21 4.80 -1.59
N THR A 45 11.18 5.36 -0.87
CA THR A 45 11.28 5.28 0.60
C THR A 45 10.95 6.63 1.22
N GLN A 46 10.10 6.63 2.26
CA GLN A 46 9.84 7.77 3.12
C GLN A 46 10.16 7.41 4.56
N LYS A 47 10.90 8.27 5.26
CA LYS A 47 11.19 8.13 6.69
C LYS A 47 10.47 9.26 7.43
N THR A 48 9.77 8.92 8.51
CA THR A 48 9.13 9.91 9.41
C THR A 48 9.35 9.48 10.86
N THR A 49 9.06 10.37 11.81
CA THR A 49 9.13 10.08 13.24
C THR A 49 7.78 10.44 13.86
N ILE A 50 7.16 9.48 14.55
CA ILE A 50 5.90 9.68 15.28
C ILE A 50 6.10 9.18 16.70
N ASP A 51 5.77 9.99 17.69
CA ASP A 51 5.88 9.68 19.13
C ASP A 51 7.26 9.15 19.53
N GLY A 52 8.32 9.79 19.02
CA GLY A 52 9.72 9.40 19.28
C GLY A 52 10.17 8.11 18.57
N LYS A 53 9.29 7.41 17.85
CA LYS A 53 9.62 6.21 17.07
C LYS A 53 9.81 6.56 15.61
N THR A 54 10.95 6.15 15.05
CA THR A 54 11.17 6.23 13.60
C THR A 54 10.23 5.25 12.89
N ILE A 55 9.53 5.75 11.88
CA ILE A 55 8.68 4.95 11.00
C ILE A 55 9.29 5.00 9.60
N HIS A 56 9.62 3.83 9.08
CA HIS A 56 10.00 3.65 7.70
C HIS A 56 8.76 3.21 6.91
N LEU A 57 8.47 3.93 5.83
CA LEU A 57 7.42 3.62 4.88
C LEU A 57 8.05 3.38 3.51
N TRP A 58 7.74 2.24 2.91
CA TRP A 58 8.10 1.93 1.53
C TRP A 58 6.84 1.93 0.68
N SER A 59 6.87 2.69 -0.40
CA SER A 59 5.84 2.72 -1.43
C SER A 59 6.39 1.99 -2.65
N LEU A 60 5.93 0.76 -2.84
CA LEU A 60 6.33 -0.14 -3.92
C LEU A 60 5.27 -0.06 -5.01
N GLU A 61 5.66 0.34 -6.22
CA GLU A 61 4.76 0.42 -7.38
C GLU A 61 5.25 -0.50 -8.49
N TYR A 62 4.36 -1.37 -8.98
CA TYR A 62 4.65 -2.27 -10.10
C TYR A 62 3.46 -2.36 -11.04
N LYS A 63 3.75 -2.45 -12.35
CA LYS A 63 2.72 -2.54 -13.39
C LYS A 63 2.33 -4.00 -13.62
N ILE A 64 1.05 -4.30 -13.46
CA ILE A 64 0.47 -5.64 -13.68
C ILE A 64 -0.64 -5.50 -14.72
N GLY A 65 -0.39 -6.01 -15.92
CA GLY A 65 -1.24 -5.76 -17.08
C GLY A 65 -1.36 -4.25 -17.35
N ASN A 66 -2.58 -3.72 -17.31
CA ASN A 66 -2.87 -2.30 -17.53
C ASN A 66 -2.89 -1.46 -16.24
N ASP A 67 -2.84 -2.10 -15.07
CA ASP A 67 -2.92 -1.42 -13.78
C ASP A 67 -1.54 -1.22 -13.16
N ILE A 68 -1.37 -0.12 -12.42
CA ILE A 68 -0.24 0.05 -11.51
C ILE A 68 -0.72 -0.29 -10.11
N VAL A 69 -0.18 -1.36 -9.55
CA VAL A 69 -0.44 -1.79 -8.18
C VAL A 69 0.60 -1.17 -7.26
N LYS A 70 0.10 -0.54 -6.20
CA LYS A 70 0.90 0.08 -5.15
C LYS A 70 0.74 -0.71 -3.85
N VAL A 71 1.85 -1.14 -3.29
CA VAL A 71 1.95 -1.80 -1.99
C VAL A 71 2.69 -0.87 -1.04
N ILE A 72 2.16 -0.71 0.16
CA ILE A 72 2.79 0.05 1.23
C ILE A 72 3.29 -0.93 2.29
N LEU A 73 4.57 -0.84 2.61
CA LEU A 73 5.18 -1.52 3.75
C LEU A 73 5.55 -0.51 4.83
N ARG A 74 5.49 -0.93 6.09
CA ARG A 74 5.79 -0.11 7.26
C ARG A 74 6.69 -0.85 8.23
N LYS A 75 7.70 -0.17 8.76
CA LYS A 75 8.48 -0.62 9.94
C LYS A 75 8.45 0.47 10.99
N VAL A 76 8.22 0.08 12.25
CA VAL A 76 8.17 1.00 13.41
C VAL A 76 9.34 0.69 14.32
N GLY A 77 10.18 1.69 14.58
CA GLY A 77 11.43 1.54 15.34
C GLY A 77 12.30 0.41 14.79
N ASN A 78 12.75 -0.46 15.70
CA ASN A 78 13.58 -1.63 15.37
C ASN A 78 12.76 -2.90 15.07
N GLY A 79 11.44 -2.80 14.92
CA GLY A 79 10.56 -3.94 14.67
C GLY A 79 10.68 -4.54 13.27
N ASN A 80 9.78 -5.48 12.98
CA ASN A 80 9.69 -6.13 11.67
C ASN A 80 9.06 -5.22 10.60
N VAL A 81 9.29 -5.55 9.33
CA VAL A 81 8.60 -4.91 8.20
C VAL A 81 7.23 -5.56 8.02
N HIS A 82 6.18 -4.75 8.16
CA HIS A 82 4.80 -5.16 8.02
C HIS A 82 4.18 -4.66 6.72
N PHE A 83 3.28 -5.47 6.16
CA PHE A 83 2.35 -5.00 5.15
C PHE A 83 1.42 -3.96 5.77
N LEU A 84 1.25 -2.80 5.11
CA LEU A 84 0.30 -1.77 5.53
C LEU A 84 -0.92 -1.70 4.61
N SER A 85 -0.75 -1.72 3.29
CA SER A 85 -1.89 -1.62 2.36
C SER A 85 -1.52 -2.00 0.94
N ALA A 86 -2.52 -2.41 0.15
CA ALA A 86 -2.45 -2.47 -1.31
C ALA A 86 -3.53 -1.58 -1.94
N MET A 87 -3.23 -0.96 -3.08
CA MET A 87 -4.18 -0.16 -3.87
C MET A 87 -3.77 -0.07 -5.34
N LYS A 88 -4.73 0.15 -6.23
CA LYS A 88 -4.43 0.56 -7.60
C LYS A 88 -4.15 2.05 -7.63
N ARG A 89 -3.12 2.47 -8.36
CA ARG A 89 -2.93 3.87 -8.68
C ARG A 89 -4.05 4.27 -9.64
N LYS A 90 -4.84 5.28 -9.28
CA LYS A 90 -5.81 5.84 -10.22
C LYS A 90 -5.02 6.41 -11.39
N SER A 91 -5.27 5.94 -12.61
CA SER A 91 -4.84 6.64 -13.82
C SER A 91 -5.41 8.05 -13.69
N GLY A 92 -4.54 9.03 -13.47
CA GLY A 92 -4.97 10.42 -13.51
C GLY A 92 -5.61 10.63 -14.88
N LYS A 93 -6.83 11.20 -14.93
CA LYS A 93 -7.28 11.81 -16.17
C LYS A 93 -6.14 12.73 -16.61
N ASN A 94 -5.53 12.45 -17.77
CA ASN A 94 -4.66 13.39 -18.43
C ASN A 94 -5.41 14.73 -18.42
N LYS A 95 -4.94 15.71 -17.65
CA LYS A 95 -5.21 17.10 -17.99
C LYS A 95 -4.48 17.29 -19.31
N LYS A 96 -5.18 17.04 -20.42
CA LYS A 96 -4.77 17.58 -21.71
C LYS A 96 -4.75 19.09 -21.51
N ASN A 97 -3.57 19.68 -21.51
CA ASN A 97 -3.42 21.09 -21.80
C ASN A 97 -3.93 21.26 -23.23
N LEU A 98 -5.12 21.85 -23.35
CA LEU A 98 -5.62 22.49 -24.55
C LEU A 98 -5.15 23.94 -24.51
#